data_AF-A0A832QB76-F1
#
_entry.id   AF-A0A832QB76-F1
#
_cell.length_a   1.000
_cell.length_b   1.000
_cell.length_c   1.000
_cell.angle_alpha   90.00
_cell.angle_beta   90.00
_cell.angle_gamma   90.00
#
_symmetry.space_group_name_H-M   'P 1'
#
loop_
_entity.id
_entity.type
_entity.pdbx_description
1 polymer ?
#
loop_
_entity_poly.entity_id
_entity_poly.type
_entity_poly.pdbx_seq_one_letter_code
_entity_poly.pdbx_strand_id
1 'polypeptide(L)'
;MDKLEILFTKLNLEDDLRKYFKEGKLVKVKTSRKGQKWTIYLELKEILPPDIYSLFVDRLENTFSDIQDIELAIMPVKNYDEKLLVDYWPVCLKKLKCVSQVMVVFSDRAINVQGKTINIEAYNLVEKDILNKCYNEILTLYKNYGFGKINLN
;
A
#
# COMPACT_ATOMS: atom_id res chain seq x y z
N MET A 1 4.87 22.41 15.86
CA MET A 1 4.18 21.11 15.96
C MET A 1 4.48 20.34 14.70
N ASP A 2 4.92 19.09 14.81
CA ASP A 2 5.21 18.25 13.65
C ASP A 2 3.91 17.97 12.86
N LYS A 3 3.97 18.08 11.52
CA LYS A 3 2.81 17.86 10.64
C LYS A 3 2.30 16.42 10.75
N LEU A 4 3.20 15.46 11.01
CA LEU A 4 2.82 14.07 11.20
C LEU A 4 2.07 13.86 12.52
N GLU A 5 2.50 14.49 13.61
CA GLU A 5 1.80 14.45 14.91
C GLU A 5 0.41 15.09 14.84
N ILE A 6 0.24 16.16 14.05
CA ILE A 6 -1.08 16.74 13.78
C ILE A 6 -1.98 15.71 13.07
N LEU A 7 -1.45 14.96 12.10
CA LEU A 7 -2.20 13.92 11.42
C LEU A 7 -2.59 12.81 12.41
N PHE A 8 -1.67 12.33 13.24
CA PHE A 8 -1.98 11.33 14.27
C PHE A 8 -3.06 11.77 15.25
N THR A 9 -3.02 13.04 15.66
CA THR A 9 -4.05 13.62 16.53
C THR A 9 -5.42 13.59 15.86
N LYS A 10 -5.51 13.97 14.57
CA LYS A 10 -6.77 13.90 13.81
C LYS A 10 -7.29 12.48 13.65
N LEU A 11 -6.39 11.52 13.47
CA LEU A 11 -6.69 10.10 13.33
C LEU A 11 -7.02 9.41 14.66
N ASN A 12 -6.94 10.14 15.78
CA ASN A 12 -6.97 9.59 17.13
C ASN A 12 -6.04 8.38 17.28
N LEU A 13 -4.85 8.44 16.69
CA LEU A 13 -3.93 7.31 16.60
C LEU A 13 -3.30 7.03 17.97
N GLU A 14 -3.46 5.80 18.46
CA GLU A 14 -2.92 5.35 19.74
C GLU A 14 -1.40 5.32 19.72
N ASP A 15 -0.77 5.57 20.88
CA ASP A 15 0.68 5.66 21.01
C ASP A 15 1.39 4.34 20.63
N ASP A 16 0.75 3.20 20.90
CA ASP A 16 1.24 1.88 20.50
C ASP A 16 1.36 1.70 18.99
N LEU A 17 0.58 2.45 18.20
CA LEU A 17 0.66 2.45 16.75
C LEU A 17 1.67 3.49 16.25
N ARG A 18 1.84 4.61 16.97
CA ARG A 18 2.79 5.67 16.59
C ARG A 18 4.23 5.18 16.57
N LYS A 19 4.59 4.16 17.34
CA LYS A 19 5.94 3.57 17.33
C LYS A 19 6.38 3.07 15.95
N TYR A 20 5.46 2.59 15.12
CA TYR A 20 5.75 2.14 13.75
C TYR A 20 6.06 3.30 12.78
N PHE A 21 5.78 4.53 13.19
CA PHE A 21 6.05 5.74 12.43
C PHE A 21 7.18 6.58 13.06
N LYS A 22 7.97 5.98 13.96
CA LYS A 22 9.10 6.66 14.61
C LYS A 22 10.07 7.21 13.56
N GLU A 23 10.49 8.47 13.74
CA GLU A 23 11.31 9.22 12.77
C GLU A 23 10.67 9.38 11.38
N GLY A 24 9.37 9.10 11.28
CA GLY A 24 8.59 9.31 10.08
C GLY A 24 8.30 10.79 9.86
N LYS A 25 7.99 11.14 8.61
CA LYS A 25 7.66 12.50 8.22
C LYS A 25 6.49 12.55 7.26
N LEU A 26 5.53 13.42 7.53
CA LEU A 26 4.53 13.82 6.54
C LEU A 26 5.19 14.76 5.52
N VAL A 27 5.50 14.25 4.34
CA VAL A 27 6.18 14.99 3.27
C VAL A 27 5.23 16.03 2.68
N LYS A 28 4.05 15.58 2.25
CA LYS A 28 2.99 16.44 1.69
C LYS A 28 1.67 15.67 1.59
N VAL A 29 0.59 16.43 1.47
CA VAL A 29 -0.71 15.91 1.00
C VAL A 29 -0.97 16.56 -0.35
N LYS A 30 -1.18 15.74 -1.39
CA LYS A 30 -1.49 16.21 -2.73
C LYS A 30 -2.98 15.98 -2.99
N THR A 31 -3.67 17.04 -3.36
CA THR A 31 -5.07 16.96 -3.78
C THR A 31 -5.16 16.95 -5.31
N SER A 32 -6.10 16.18 -5.86
CA SER A 32 -6.42 16.27 -7.28
C SER A 32 -7.09 17.61 -7.60
N ARG A 33 -7.09 18.03 -8.88
CA ARG A 33 -7.65 19.33 -9.30
C ARG A 33 -9.12 19.53 -8.91
N LYS A 34 -9.87 18.44 -8.72
CA LYS A 34 -11.29 18.45 -8.30
C LYS A 34 -11.47 18.14 -6.81
N GLY A 35 -10.39 18.01 -6.03
CA GLY A 35 -10.44 17.69 -4.60
C GLY A 35 -10.86 16.26 -4.25
N GLN A 36 -11.37 15.49 -5.23
CA GLN A 36 -11.91 14.14 -5.05
C GLN A 36 -10.90 13.10 -4.60
N LYS A 37 -9.61 13.34 -4.81
CA LYS A 37 -8.54 12.39 -4.46
C LYS A 37 -7.44 13.06 -3.67
N TRP A 38 -7.08 12.45 -2.55
CA TRP A 38 -5.92 12.83 -1.75
C TRP A 38 -4.86 11.74 -1.86
N THR A 39 -3.61 12.15 -2.08
CA THR A 39 -2.45 11.28 -1.92
C THR A 39 -1.59 11.84 -0.79
N ILE A 40 -1.48 11.07 0.28
CA ILE A 40 -0.70 11.40 1.47
C ILE A 40 0.66 10.76 1.31
N TYR A 41 1.70 11.58 1.34
CA TYR A 41 3.07 11.13 1.15
C TYR A 41 3.81 11.09 2.49
N LEU A 42 4.25 9.91 2.90
CA LEU A 42 5.05 9.71 4.10
C LEU A 42 6.48 9.30 3.73
N GLU A 43 7.44 9.73 4.53
CA GLU A 43 8.79 9.17 4.56
C GLU A 43 8.93 8.40 5.87
N LEU A 44 9.30 7.12 5.79
CA LEU A 44 9.45 6.22 6.95
C LEU A 44 10.82 5.54 6.90
N LYS A 45 11.30 5.08 8.06
CA LYS A 45 12.56 4.33 8.16
C LYS A 45 12.40 2.85 7.77
N GLU A 46 11.21 2.31 7.98
CA GLU A 46 10.90 0.90 7.80
C GLU A 46 9.58 0.78 7.01
N ILE A 47 9.43 -0.35 6.32
CA ILE A 47 8.15 -0.73 5.72
C ILE A 47 7.19 -1.05 6.87
N LEU A 48 5.98 -0.48 6.84
CA LEU A 48 4.97 -0.80 7.84
C LEU A 48 4.61 -2.29 7.78
N PRO A 49 4.32 -2.95 8.88
CA PRO A 49 3.65 -4.25 8.83
C PRO A 49 2.30 -4.14 8.07
N PRO A 50 1.86 -5.17 7.32
CA PRO A 50 0.67 -5.08 6.48
C PRO A 50 -0.62 -4.71 7.24
N ASP A 51 -0.77 -5.24 8.46
CA ASP A 51 -1.88 -4.96 9.36
C ASP A 51 -1.87 -3.50 9.84
N ILE A 52 -0.70 -2.98 10.19
CA ILE A 52 -0.53 -1.57 10.57
C ILE A 52 -0.80 -0.64 9.38
N TYR A 53 -0.35 -1.00 8.18
CA TYR A 53 -0.66 -0.26 6.96
C TYR A 53 -2.17 -0.21 6.70
N SER A 54 -2.84 -1.37 6.70
CA SER A 54 -4.28 -1.45 6.49
C SER A 54 -5.06 -0.64 7.52
N LEU A 55 -4.74 -0.81 8.81
CA LEU A 55 -5.38 -0.07 9.89
C LEU A 55 -5.22 1.44 9.73
N PHE A 56 -4.03 1.90 9.35
CA PHE A 56 -3.76 3.32 9.18
C PHE A 56 -4.50 3.90 7.97
N VAL A 57 -4.57 3.17 6.85
CA VAL A 57 -5.38 3.55 5.69
C VAL A 57 -6.87 3.60 6.04
N ASP A 58 -7.38 2.60 6.77
CA ASP A 58 -8.78 2.59 7.19
C ASP A 58 -9.09 3.78 8.11
N ARG A 59 -8.17 4.14 9.03
CA ARG A 59 -8.32 5.35 9.87
C ARG A 59 -8.33 6.63 9.04
N LEU A 60 -7.49 6.72 8.01
CA LEU A 60 -7.49 7.86 7.07
C LEU A 60 -8.83 7.97 6.34
N GLU A 61 -9.30 6.89 5.75
CA GLU A 61 -10.58 6.83 5.03
C GLU A 61 -11.76 7.18 5.95
N ASN A 62 -11.78 6.66 7.19
CA ASN A 62 -12.84 6.96 8.16
C ASN A 62 -12.79 8.41 8.68
N THR A 63 -11.60 8.94 8.97
CA THR A 63 -11.45 10.30 9.52
C THR A 63 -11.77 11.37 8.48
N PHE A 64 -11.48 11.09 7.21
CA PHE A 64 -11.69 11.99 6.09
C PHE A 64 -12.75 11.43 5.13
N SER A 65 -13.86 10.95 5.67
CA SER A 65 -14.93 10.25 4.94
C SER A 65 -15.57 11.05 3.79
N ASP A 66 -15.46 12.38 3.83
CA ASP A 66 -15.95 13.25 2.76
C ASP A 66 -15.05 13.24 1.51
N ILE A 67 -13.86 12.64 1.59
CA ILE A 67 -12.92 12.51 0.48
C ILE A 67 -13.14 11.17 -0.23
N GLN A 68 -13.41 11.23 -1.54
CA GLN A 68 -13.80 10.06 -2.31
C GLN A 68 -12.70 8.98 -2.46
N ASP A 69 -11.44 9.38 -2.59
CA ASP A 69 -10.31 8.45 -2.76
C ASP A 69 -9.10 8.95 -1.96
N ILE A 70 -8.64 8.16 -0.98
CA ILE A 70 -7.44 8.46 -0.20
C ILE A 70 -6.40 7.40 -0.46
N GLU A 71 -5.23 7.84 -0.90
CA GLU A 71 -4.07 6.99 -1.11
C GLU A 71 -2.95 7.35 -0.15
N LEU A 72 -2.32 6.32 0.42
CA LEU A 72 -1.08 6.46 1.17
C LEU A 72 0.10 6.02 0.29
N ALA A 73 1.06 6.92 0.11
CA ALA A 73 2.29 6.68 -0.61
C ALA A 73 3.52 6.89 0.29
N ILE A 74 4.16 5.79 0.65
CA ILE A 74 5.38 5.77 1.45
C ILE A 74 6.58 5.90 0.51
N MET A 75 7.52 6.80 0.83
CA MET A 75 8.77 6.95 0.08
C MET A 75 9.58 5.65 0.14
N PRO A 76 10.39 5.35 -0.90
CA PRO A 76 11.11 4.09 -0.96
C PRO A 76 12.01 3.83 0.26
N VAL A 77 11.78 2.73 0.95
CA VAL A 77 12.64 2.22 2.02
C VAL A 77 13.70 1.33 1.38
N LYS A 78 14.98 1.56 1.71
CA LYS A 78 16.10 0.90 1.02
C LYS A 78 16.29 -0.56 1.42
N ASN A 79 16.12 -0.85 2.70
CA ASN A 79 16.40 -2.16 3.29
C ASN A 79 15.12 -2.65 3.98
N TYR A 80 14.64 -3.81 3.58
CA TYR A 80 13.47 -4.47 4.15
C TYR A 80 13.63 -5.99 3.98
N ASP A 81 12.93 -6.76 4.79
CA ASP A 81 12.83 -8.21 4.62
C ASP A 81 11.98 -8.52 3.36
N GLU A 82 12.50 -9.35 2.46
CA GLU A 82 11.79 -9.79 1.25
C GLU A 82 10.49 -10.52 1.59
N LYS A 83 10.38 -11.13 2.78
CA LYS A 83 9.13 -11.73 3.27
C LYS A 83 7.98 -10.72 3.30
N LEU A 84 8.26 -9.43 3.52
CA LEU A 84 7.24 -8.39 3.50
C LEU A 84 6.60 -8.22 2.12
N LEU A 85 7.31 -8.52 1.03
CA LEU A 85 6.70 -8.52 -0.30
C LEU A 85 5.60 -9.59 -0.37
N VAL A 86 5.84 -10.79 0.18
CA VAL A 86 4.84 -11.86 0.27
C VAL A 86 3.69 -11.45 1.21
N ASP A 87 4.02 -10.94 2.39
CA ASP A 87 3.03 -10.58 3.42
C ASP A 87 2.09 -9.44 2.98
N TYR A 88 2.53 -8.57 2.07
CA TYR A 88 1.71 -7.50 1.50
C TYR A 88 0.78 -7.95 0.37
N TRP A 89 0.92 -9.17 -0.14
CA TRP A 89 0.10 -9.64 -1.26
C TRP A 89 -1.41 -9.59 -0.98
N PRO A 90 -1.91 -10.03 0.19
CA PRO A 90 -3.34 -9.90 0.51
C PRO A 90 -3.81 -8.44 0.57
N VAL A 91 -2.96 -7.53 1.03
CA VAL A 91 -3.27 -6.09 1.06
C VAL A 91 -3.34 -5.52 -0.35
N CYS A 92 -2.42 -5.93 -1.22
CA CYS A 92 -2.41 -5.58 -2.64
C CYS A 92 -3.70 -6.04 -3.32
N LEU A 93 -4.06 -7.32 -3.19
CA LEU A 93 -5.30 -7.87 -3.75
C LEU A 93 -6.55 -7.13 -3.29
N LYS A 94 -6.59 -6.65 -2.04
CA LYS A 94 -7.70 -5.83 -1.50
C LYS A 94 -7.81 -4.44 -2.09
N LYS A 95 -6.70 -3.87 -2.57
CA LYS A 95 -6.69 -2.50 -3.11
C LYS A 95 -6.72 -2.46 -4.64
N LEU A 96 -6.61 -3.59 -5.34
CA LEU A 96 -6.72 -3.65 -6.81
C LEU A 96 -8.12 -3.25 -7.30
N LYS A 97 -8.16 -2.37 -8.30
CA LYS A 97 -9.37 -1.86 -8.95
C LYS A 97 -9.47 -2.29 -10.43
N CYS A 98 -8.40 -2.80 -11.02
CA CYS A 98 -8.31 -3.27 -12.41
C CYS A 98 -9.39 -4.30 -12.80
N VAL A 99 -9.68 -5.26 -11.91
CA VAL A 99 -10.61 -6.36 -12.15
C VAL A 99 -11.30 -6.73 -10.84
N SER A 100 -12.62 -6.62 -10.79
CA SER A 100 -13.41 -6.89 -9.57
C SER A 100 -13.27 -8.32 -9.04
N GLN A 101 -12.94 -9.29 -9.89
CA GLN A 101 -12.79 -10.70 -9.53
C GLN A 101 -11.37 -11.09 -9.11
N VAL A 102 -10.37 -10.21 -9.22
CA VAL A 102 -8.96 -10.59 -8.98
C VAL A 102 -8.74 -11.11 -7.56
N MET A 103 -9.35 -10.47 -6.54
CA MET A 103 -9.25 -10.94 -5.17
C MET A 103 -9.80 -12.37 -5.03
N VAL A 104 -10.97 -12.65 -5.62
CA VAL A 104 -11.61 -13.97 -5.51
C VAL A 104 -10.73 -15.06 -6.10
N VAL A 105 -10.07 -14.78 -7.22
CA VAL A 105 -9.23 -15.75 -7.95
C VAL A 105 -7.89 -16.02 -7.27
N PHE A 106 -7.32 -15.03 -6.58
CA PHE A 106 -5.94 -15.09 -6.08
C PHE A 106 -5.82 -15.03 -4.54
N SER A 107 -6.93 -14.95 -3.80
CA SER A 107 -6.92 -14.77 -2.33
C SER A 107 -6.26 -15.89 -1.53
N ASP A 108 -6.27 -17.12 -2.05
CA ASP A 108 -5.66 -18.31 -1.45
C ASP A 108 -4.22 -18.56 -1.92
N ARG A 109 -3.71 -17.74 -2.84
CA ARG A 109 -2.39 -17.95 -3.45
C ARG A 109 -1.32 -17.13 -2.76
N ALA A 110 -0.30 -17.83 -2.27
CA ALA A 110 0.97 -17.20 -1.92
C ALA A 110 1.75 -16.89 -3.20
N ILE A 111 2.38 -15.71 -3.24
CA ILE A 111 3.35 -15.35 -4.27
C ILE A 111 4.74 -15.83 -3.86
N ASN A 112 5.61 -16.04 -4.84
CA ASN A 112 7.01 -16.36 -4.59
C ASN A 112 7.89 -15.13 -4.89
N VAL A 113 8.87 -14.86 -4.04
CA VAL A 113 9.75 -13.69 -4.17
C VAL A 113 11.19 -14.15 -4.31
N GLN A 114 11.88 -13.56 -5.29
CA GLN A 114 13.32 -13.74 -5.48
C GLN A 114 13.95 -12.35 -5.63
N GLY A 115 14.59 -11.84 -4.58
CA GLY A 115 15.10 -10.48 -4.58
C GLY A 115 13.96 -9.47 -4.61
N LYS A 116 13.93 -8.64 -5.66
CA LYS A 116 12.87 -7.65 -5.91
C LYS A 116 11.85 -8.10 -6.95
N THR A 117 11.88 -9.38 -7.33
CA THR A 117 10.95 -9.94 -8.31
C THR A 117 9.89 -10.75 -7.59
N ILE A 118 8.63 -10.32 -7.75
CA ILE A 118 7.45 -11.07 -7.33
C ILE A 118 7.02 -11.96 -8.50
N ASN A 119 6.89 -13.25 -8.24
CA ASN A 119 6.41 -14.24 -9.20
C ASN A 119 5.00 -14.66 -8.81
N ILE A 120 4.07 -14.55 -9.76
CA ILE A 120 2.66 -14.90 -9.55
C ILE A 120 2.28 -16.02 -10.52
N GLU A 121 1.93 -17.18 -9.99
CA GLU A 121 1.51 -18.31 -10.82
C GLU A 121 0.08 -18.13 -11.35
N ALA A 122 -0.06 -18.24 -12.68
CA ALA A 122 -1.34 -18.36 -13.37
C ALA A 122 -1.51 -19.79 -13.88
N TYR A 123 -2.63 -20.44 -13.54
CA TYR A 123 -2.90 -21.83 -13.92
C TYR A 123 -3.60 -21.97 -15.27
N ASN A 124 -4.09 -20.87 -15.83
CA ASN A 124 -4.72 -20.85 -17.15
C ASN A 124 -4.55 -19.47 -17.83
N LEU A 125 -4.95 -19.39 -19.10
CA LEU A 125 -4.83 -18.17 -19.91
C LEU A 125 -5.71 -17.02 -19.41
N VAL A 126 -6.85 -17.32 -18.79
CA VAL A 126 -7.76 -16.29 -18.25
C VAL A 126 -7.13 -15.59 -17.06
N GLU A 127 -6.54 -16.34 -16.14
CA GLU A 127 -5.81 -15.81 -14.98
C GLU A 127 -4.61 -14.97 -15.41
N LYS A 128 -3.86 -15.45 -16.42
CA LYS A 128 -2.73 -14.71 -16.98
C LYS A 128 -3.19 -13.36 -17.56
N ASP A 129 -4.32 -13.34 -18.28
CA ASP A 129 -4.91 -12.11 -18.81
C ASP A 129 -5.35 -11.13 -17.69
N ILE A 130 -5.95 -11.65 -16.61
CA ILE A 130 -6.30 -10.84 -15.43
C ILE A 130 -5.04 -10.20 -14.81
N LEU A 131 -3.98 -10.98 -14.57
CA LEU A 131 -2.73 -10.46 -14.01
C LEU A 131 -2.08 -9.41 -14.92
N ASN A 132 -2.07 -9.65 -16.23
CA ASN A 132 -1.56 -8.69 -17.21
C ASN A 132 -2.32 -7.35 -17.17
N LYS A 133 -3.66 -7.40 -17.04
CA LYS A 133 -4.50 -6.20 -16.87
C LYS A 133 -4.20 -5.45 -15.58
N CYS A 134 -3.86 -6.16 -14.51
CA CYS A 134 -3.55 -5.58 -13.20
C CYS A 134 -2.07 -5.20 -13.00
N TYR A 135 -1.19 -5.58 -13.93
CA TYR A 135 0.26 -5.49 -13.80
C TYR A 135 0.77 -4.13 -13.29
N ASN A 136 0.36 -3.05 -13.97
CA ASN A 136 0.80 -1.69 -13.62
C ASN A 136 0.24 -1.22 -12.28
N GLU A 137 -0.96 -1.68 -11.91
CA GLU A 137 -1.59 -1.32 -10.65
C GLU A 137 -0.89 -2.02 -9.49
N ILE A 138 -0.57 -3.30 -9.63
CA ILE A 138 0.23 -4.06 -8.65
C ILE A 138 1.58 -3.36 -8.41
N LEU A 139 2.31 -3.01 -9.47
CA LEU A 139 3.59 -2.27 -9.32
C LEU A 139 3.40 -0.93 -8.60
N THR A 140 2.32 -0.22 -8.90
CA THR A 140 2.01 1.07 -8.28
C THR A 140 1.70 0.91 -6.79
N LEU A 141 0.93 -0.11 -6.41
CA LEU A 141 0.59 -0.41 -5.02
C LEU A 141 1.85 -0.75 -4.21
N TYR A 142 2.68 -1.69 -4.69
CA TYR A 142 3.93 -2.02 -3.99
C TYR A 142 4.89 -0.83 -3.90
N LYS A 143 4.95 0.02 -4.93
CA LYS A 143 5.70 1.27 -4.84
C LYS A 143 5.15 2.19 -3.74
N ASN A 144 3.83 2.32 -3.63
CA ASN A 144 3.16 3.13 -2.62
C ASN A 144 3.29 2.56 -1.20
N TYR A 145 3.50 1.25 -1.05
CA TYR A 145 3.83 0.62 0.25
C TYR A 145 5.27 0.90 0.70
N GLY A 146 6.10 1.51 -0.16
CA GLY A 146 7.48 1.89 0.16
C GLY A 146 8.54 0.93 -0.39
N PHE A 147 8.18 -0.13 -1.11
CA PHE A 147 9.15 -1.11 -1.62
C PHE A 147 10.05 -0.58 -2.75
N GLY A 148 9.73 0.59 -3.30
CA GLY A 148 10.47 1.21 -4.41
C GLY A 148 10.20 0.50 -5.73
N LYS A 149 11.25 0.31 -6.55
CA LYS A 149 11.14 -0.40 -7.83
C LYS A 149 11.24 -1.90 -7.60
N ILE A 150 10.16 -2.61 -7.91
CA ILE A 150 10.08 -4.07 -7.94
C ILE A 150 9.78 -4.54 -9.37
N ASN A 151 9.95 -5.84 -9.63
CA ASN A 151 9.56 -6.50 -10.87
C ASN A 151 8.43 -7.49 -10.60
N LEU A 152 7.58 -7.72 -11.61
CA LEU A 152 6.56 -8.76 -11.61
C LEU A 152 6.83 -9.72 -12.77
N ASN A 153 6.74 -11.02 -12.50
CA ASN A 153 6.90 -12.12 -13.44
C ASN A 153 5.71 -13.09 -13.35
#